data_AF-A0A7R9DY36-F1
#
_entry.id   AF-A0A7R9DY36-F1
#
_cell.length_a   1.000
_cell.length_b   1.000
_cell.length_c   1.000
_cell.angle_alpha   90.00
_cell.angle_beta   90.00
_cell.angle_gamma   90.00
#
_symmetry.space_group_name_H-M   'P 1'
#
loop_
_entity.id
_entity.type
_entity.pdbx_description
1 polymer ?
#
loop_
_entity_poly.entity_id
_entity_poly.type
_entity_poly.pdbx_seq_one_letter_code
_entity_poly.pdbx_strand_id
1 'polypeptide(L)'
;MDVKVEGVRETILFFVHQVFVVQHVDVCMFSNGKFKNVVALINSREECPLGPGSSLSKTYTMSPAKGATKNWIALEDSFSKAGASLASTVNCASNSPEDRNVFAIYVSYYVKVRRASG
;
A
#
# COMPACT_ATOMS: atom_id res chain seq x y z
N MET A 1 -12.89 -1.82 4.04
CA MET A 1 -12.07 -0.59 4.07
C MET A 1 -12.10 0.01 2.68
N ASP A 2 -13.03 0.93 2.42
CA ASP A 2 -13.05 1.71 1.19
C ASP A 2 -12.09 2.88 1.34
N VAL A 3 -10.94 2.80 0.66
CA VAL A 3 -9.97 3.90 0.64
C VAL A 3 -10.36 4.85 -0.49
N LYS A 4 -11.09 5.91 -0.14
CA LYS A 4 -11.41 7.01 -1.05
C LYS A 4 -10.19 7.93 -1.15
N VAL A 5 -9.45 7.85 -2.26
CA VAL A 5 -8.32 8.75 -2.54
C VAL A 5 -8.87 10.02 -3.18
N GLU A 6 -8.96 11.11 -2.41
CA GLU A 6 -9.37 12.42 -2.90
C GLU A 6 -8.12 13.26 -3.24
N GLY A 7 -7.99 13.67 -4.50
CA GLY A 7 -6.80 14.32 -5.05
C GLY A 7 -7.05 15.74 -5.52
N VAL A 8 -6.18 16.64 -5.03
CA VAL A 8 -6.05 18.09 -5.21
C VAL A 8 -6.06 18.58 -6.68
N ARG A 9 -6.56 19.81 -6.85
CA ARG A 9 -6.60 20.61 -8.10
C ARG A 9 -5.20 21.01 -8.55
N GLU A 10 -4.68 20.40 -9.61
CA GLU A 10 -3.68 21.01 -10.50
C GLU A 10 -3.63 20.25 -11.84
N THR A 11 -3.81 21.00 -12.93
CA THR A 11 -3.94 20.52 -14.30
C THR A 11 -2.60 20.01 -14.83
N ILE A 12 -2.28 18.73 -14.61
CA ILE A 12 -1.21 18.04 -15.34
C ILE A 12 -1.71 16.66 -15.75
N LEU A 13 -1.61 16.39 -17.05
CA LEU A 13 -2.08 15.20 -17.77
C LEU A 13 -1.31 13.93 -17.32
N PHE A 14 -1.55 13.47 -16.11
CA PHE A 14 -0.95 12.26 -15.59
C PHE A 14 -1.98 11.15 -15.46
N PHE A 15 -1.96 10.20 -16.40
CA PHE A 15 -2.79 9.00 -16.31
C PHE A 15 -2.28 8.08 -15.23
N VAL A 16 -3.16 7.70 -14.30
CA VAL A 16 -2.88 6.63 -13.33
C VAL A 16 -2.78 5.31 -14.09
N HIS A 17 -1.57 4.78 -14.18
CA HIS A 17 -1.28 3.53 -14.88
C HIS A 17 -1.26 2.35 -13.92
N GLN A 18 -0.83 2.56 -12.67
CA GLN A 18 -0.78 1.48 -11.69
C GLN A 18 -1.19 1.98 -10.31
N VAL A 19 -2.00 1.18 -9.62
CA VAL A 19 -2.36 1.39 -8.21
C VAL A 19 -1.87 0.19 -7.41
N PHE A 20 -1.14 0.45 -6.33
CA PHE A 20 -0.57 -0.57 -5.46
C PHE A 20 -1.13 -0.37 -4.05
N VAL A 21 -1.47 -1.46 -3.37
CA VAL A 21 -1.56 -1.48 -1.90
C VAL A 21 -0.28 -2.07 -1.37
N VAL A 22 0.38 -1.39 -0.43
CA VAL A 22 1.64 -1.83 0.15
C VAL A 22 1.48 -2.03 1.64
N GLN A 23 1.83 -3.21 2.14
CA GLN A 23 2.08 -3.47 3.54
C GLN A 23 3.51 -3.04 3.88
N HIS A 24 3.65 -2.21 4.90
CA HIS A 24 4.91 -1.75 5.45
C HIS A 24 5.08 -2.33 6.84
N VAL A 25 6.11 -3.15 6.99
CA VAL A 25 6.48 -3.83 8.23
C VAL A 25 7.77 -3.19 8.75
N ASP A 26 7.72 -2.66 9.96
CA ASP A 26 8.87 -2.07 10.65
C ASP A 26 9.13 -2.90 11.91
N VAL A 27 10.17 -3.72 11.86
CA VAL A 27 10.64 -4.58 12.95
C VAL A 27 11.67 -3.78 13.73
N CYS A 28 11.39 -3.47 14.99
CA CYS A 28 12.33 -2.69 15.82
C CYS A 28 13.33 -3.54 16.61
N MET A 29 13.20 -4.88 16.54
CA MET A 29 14.03 -5.80 17.32
C MET A 29 15.34 -6.18 16.60
N PHE A 30 16.42 -6.32 17.36
CA PHE A 30 17.78 -6.72 16.97
C PHE A 30 18.55 -5.77 16.04
N SER A 31 18.23 -5.73 14.74
CA SER A 31 18.98 -4.94 13.75
C SER A 31 18.19 -3.79 13.15
N ASN A 32 16.92 -3.67 13.54
CA ASN A 32 15.89 -2.95 12.79
C ASN A 32 15.70 -3.49 11.36
N GLY A 33 14.46 -3.62 10.91
CA GLY A 33 14.16 -4.14 9.57
C GLY A 33 12.91 -3.49 9.01
N LYS A 34 13.02 -2.86 7.84
CA LYS A 34 11.90 -2.20 7.17
C LYS A 34 11.61 -2.88 5.84
N PHE A 35 10.42 -3.50 5.75
CA PHE A 35 10.02 -4.29 4.60
C PHE A 35 8.76 -3.70 3.97
N LYS A 36 8.71 -3.68 2.63
CA LYS A 36 7.58 -3.14 1.86
C LYS A 36 7.10 -4.19 0.87
N ASN A 37 5.87 -4.65 1.07
CA ASN A 37 5.27 -5.71 0.28
C ASN A 37 4.01 -5.20 -0.43
N VAL A 38 4.04 -5.13 -1.77
CA VAL A 38 2.79 -4.97 -2.55
C VAL A 38 1.86 -6.16 -2.26
N VAL A 39 0.66 -5.89 -1.76
CA VAL A 39 -0.38 -6.86 -1.37
C VAL A 39 -1.63 -6.76 -2.24
N ALA A 40 -1.74 -5.75 -3.10
CA ALA A 40 -2.66 -5.70 -4.22
C ALA A 40 -2.09 -4.80 -5.33
N LEU A 41 -2.38 -5.12 -6.59
CA LEU A 41 -1.95 -4.38 -7.76
C LEU A 41 -3.10 -4.32 -8.79
N ILE A 42 -3.41 -3.11 -9.25
CA ILE A 42 -4.22 -2.88 -10.45
C ILE A 42 -3.33 -2.19 -11.48
N ASN A 43 -3.27 -2.75 -12.69
CA ASN A 43 -2.68 -2.12 -13.86
C ASN A 43 -3.83 -1.57 -14.72
N SER A 44 -3.95 -0.25 -14.82
CA SER A 44 -4.90 0.42 -15.69
C SER A 44 -4.23 0.65 -17.04
N ARG A 45 -4.71 -0.05 -18.07
CA ARG A 45 -4.25 0.06 -19.47
C ARG A 45 -5.13 0.98 -20.33
N GLU A 46 -6.04 1.74 -19.72
CA GLU A 46 -6.96 2.56 -20.52
C GLU A 46 -6.22 3.70 -21.23
N GLU A 47 -6.19 3.59 -22.56
CA GLU A 47 -5.85 4.65 -23.49
C GLU A 47 -6.98 5.69 -23.47
N CYS A 48 -7.02 6.54 -22.45
CA CYS A 48 -7.96 7.64 -22.41
C CYS A 48 -7.31 8.87 -23.06
N PRO A 49 -7.71 9.31 -24.27
CA PRO A 49 -7.26 10.60 -24.80
C PRO A 49 -7.97 11.73 -24.04
N LEU A 50 -7.49 12.04 -22.83
CA LEU A 50 -7.93 13.21 -22.08
C LEU A 50 -7.39 14.45 -22.80
N GLY A 51 -8.30 15.25 -23.36
CA GLY A 51 -7.94 16.52 -23.97
C GLY A 51 -7.39 17.52 -22.95
N PRO A 52 -6.67 18.58 -23.40
CA PRO A 52 -6.22 19.65 -22.52
C PRO A 52 -7.36 20.22 -21.67
N GLY A 53 -7.14 20.38 -20.36
CA GLY A 53 -8.14 20.92 -19.44
C GLY A 53 -9.20 19.93 -18.93
N SER A 54 -9.11 18.65 -19.30
CA SER A 54 -9.99 17.61 -18.75
C SER A 54 -9.46 17.03 -17.43
N SER A 55 -10.37 16.49 -16.61
CA SER A 55 -10.05 15.78 -15.36
C SER A 55 -10.65 14.38 -15.39
N LEU A 56 -10.00 13.43 -14.71
CA LEU A 56 -10.46 12.05 -14.59
C LEU A 56 -10.58 11.68 -13.11
N SER A 57 -11.78 11.31 -12.69
CA SER A 57 -12.03 10.71 -11.38
C SER A 57 -12.40 9.26 -11.60
N LYS A 58 -11.64 8.34 -10.98
CA LYS A 58 -11.85 6.90 -11.10
C LYS A 58 -11.75 6.22 -9.75
N THR A 59 -12.74 5.40 -9.44
CA THR A 59 -12.78 4.60 -8.22
C THR A 59 -12.19 3.22 -8.50
N TYR A 60 -11.25 2.79 -7.67
CA TYR A 60 -10.63 1.47 -7.74
C TYR A 60 -10.98 0.67 -6.50
N THR A 61 -11.58 -0.51 -6.68
CA THR A 61 -11.81 -1.46 -5.60
C THR A 61 -10.68 -2.50 -5.61
N MET A 62 -9.98 -2.64 -4.49
CA MET A 62 -8.88 -3.59 -4.33
C MET A 62 -9.10 -4.45 -3.09
N SER A 63 -8.72 -5.73 -3.18
CA SER A 63 -8.71 -6.66 -2.05
C SER A 63 -7.26 -7.05 -1.73
N PRO A 64 -6.66 -6.48 -0.67
CA PRO A 64 -5.32 -6.84 -0.22
C PRO A 64 -5.25 -8.30 0.23
N ALA A 65 -4.31 -9.07 -0.30
CA ALA A 65 -4.15 -10.48 0.04
C ALA A 65 -2.68 -10.92 0.03
N LYS A 66 -2.42 -12.07 0.66
CA LYS A 66 -1.12 -12.74 0.57
C LYS A 66 -0.86 -13.16 -0.89
N GLY A 67 0.14 -12.56 -1.52
CA GLY A 67 0.61 -12.98 -2.85
C GLY A 67 1.37 -14.31 -2.82
N ALA A 68 1.62 -14.90 -3.99
CA ALA A 68 2.31 -16.18 -4.10
C ALA A 68 3.79 -16.15 -3.67
N THR A 69 4.45 -14.99 -3.74
CA THR A 69 5.91 -14.88 -3.57
C THR A 69 6.31 -13.61 -2.81
N LYS A 70 6.24 -13.61 -1.46
CA LYS A 70 6.88 -12.58 -0.62
C LYS A 70 7.34 -13.13 0.72
N ASN A 71 8.66 -13.07 0.94
CA ASN A 71 9.26 -13.19 2.26
C ASN A 71 9.06 -11.86 3.00
N TRP A 72 8.99 -11.89 4.34
CA TRP A 72 8.88 -10.68 5.19
C TRP A 72 7.52 -9.95 5.13
N ILE A 73 6.45 -10.67 4.78
CA ILE A 73 5.06 -10.19 4.92
C ILE A 73 4.54 -10.52 6.32
N ALA A 74 3.82 -9.58 6.96
CA ALA A 74 3.18 -9.81 8.23
C ALA A 74 1.78 -10.45 8.01
N LEU A 75 1.51 -11.56 8.71
CA LEU A 75 0.28 -12.33 8.64
C LEU A 75 -0.28 -12.55 10.06
N GLU A 76 -1.59 -12.67 10.19
CA GLU A 76 -2.25 -13.10 11.45
C GLU A 76 -2.01 -14.59 11.74
N ASP A 77 -1.88 -15.37 10.67
CA ASP A 77 -1.78 -16.83 10.68
C ASP A 77 -0.41 -17.31 10.16
N SER A 78 -0.13 -18.60 10.34
CA SER A 78 1.04 -19.25 9.76
C SER A 78 1.11 -19.11 8.23
N PHE A 79 2.31 -18.84 7.71
CA PHE A 79 2.55 -18.63 6.28
C PHE A 79 2.11 -19.81 5.40
N SER A 80 2.22 -21.05 5.90
CA SER A 80 1.85 -22.28 5.19
C SER A 80 0.34 -22.49 5.04
N LYS A 81 -0.48 -21.77 5.81
CA LYS A 81 -1.94 -21.88 5.74
C LYS A 81 -2.44 -21.23 4.45
N ALA A 82 -3.20 -22.00 3.68
CA ALA A 82 -3.95 -21.48 2.54
C ALA A 82 -4.97 -20.45 3.06
N GLY A 83 -5.00 -19.26 2.46
CA GLY A 83 -5.89 -18.18 2.89
C GLY A 83 -5.47 -17.43 4.16
N ALA A 84 -4.20 -17.51 4.58
CA ALA A 84 -3.69 -16.67 5.68
C ALA A 84 -3.96 -15.18 5.44
N SER A 85 -4.61 -14.54 6.41
CA SER A 85 -4.92 -13.11 6.38
C SER A 85 -3.68 -12.26 6.65
N LEU A 86 -3.64 -11.09 6.01
CA LEU A 86 -2.63 -10.08 6.30
C LEU A 86 -2.79 -9.57 7.74
N ALA A 87 -1.68 -9.28 8.41
CA ALA A 87 -1.70 -8.75 9.77
C ALA A 87 -2.41 -7.39 9.84
N SER A 88 -3.14 -7.16 10.91
CA SER A 88 -3.79 -5.89 11.18
C SER A 88 -2.77 -4.77 11.39
N THR A 89 -3.21 -3.52 11.23
CA THR A 89 -2.36 -2.36 11.51
C THR A 89 -1.97 -2.35 12.99
N VAL A 90 -0.67 -2.17 13.26
CA VAL A 90 -0.11 -2.00 14.60
C VAL A 90 0.62 -0.67 14.61
N ASN A 91 0.11 0.29 15.39
CA ASN A 91 0.69 1.62 15.54
C ASN A 91 1.36 1.78 16.90
N CYS A 92 2.22 2.79 17.02
CA CYS A 92 2.70 3.24 18.31
C CYS A 92 1.63 4.14 18.95
N ALA A 93 1.48 4.06 20.28
CA ALA A 93 0.57 4.93 21.02
C ALA A 93 1.02 6.40 20.97
N SER A 94 2.32 6.63 20.79
CA SER A 94 2.94 7.94 20.65
C SER A 94 3.59 8.10 19.28
N ASN A 95 3.52 9.31 18.73
CA ASN A 95 4.20 9.67 17.48
C ASN A 95 5.69 9.98 17.69
N SER A 96 6.16 10.00 18.93
CA SER A 96 7.57 10.22 19.22
C SER A 96 8.38 8.95 18.84
N PRO A 97 9.55 9.09 18.20
CA PRO A 97 10.40 7.95 17.87
C PRO A 97 11.05 7.33 19.11
N GLU A 98 11.18 8.10 20.20
CA GLU A 98 11.74 7.69 21.49
C GLU A 98 10.81 6.77 22.29
N ASP A 99 9.49 6.87 22.10
CA ASP A 99 8.51 5.99 22.75
C ASP A 99 8.28 4.65 22.02
N ARG A 100 9.02 4.40 20.93
CA ARG A 100 8.84 3.16 20.15
C ARG A 100 9.34 1.96 20.95
N ASN A 101 8.50 0.95 21.06
CA ASN A 101 8.86 -0.31 21.68
C ASN A 101 9.86 -1.05 20.78
N VAL A 102 11.10 -1.17 21.23
CA VAL A 102 12.21 -1.84 20.52
C VAL A 102 12.00 -3.35 20.35
N PHE A 103 11.01 -3.93 21.01
CA PHE A 103 10.61 -5.33 20.86
C PHE A 103 9.35 -5.51 20.00
N ALA A 104 8.78 -4.42 19.46
CA ALA A 104 7.56 -4.48 18.66
C ALA A 104 7.83 -4.63 17.16
N ILE A 105 6.80 -5.15 16.49
CA ILE A 105 6.66 -5.12 15.04
C ILE A 105 5.49 -4.20 14.73
N TYR A 106 5.77 -3.13 13.98
CA TYR A 106 4.75 -2.20 13.53
C TYR A 106 4.33 -2.54 12.11
N VAL A 107 3.03 -2.54 11.87
CA VAL A 107 2.44 -2.88 10.57
C VAL A 107 1.56 -1.72 10.14
N SER A 108 1.78 -1.22 8.93
CA SER A 108 0.98 -0.16 8.34
C SER A 108 0.72 -0.44 6.86
N TYR A 109 -0.33 0.16 6.32
CA TYR A 109 -0.69 0.02 4.90
C TYR A 109 -0.80 1.38 4.25
N TYR A 110 -0.38 1.47 2.99
CA TYR A 110 -0.58 2.66 2.19
C TYR A 110 -0.86 2.33 0.73
N VAL A 111 -1.55 3.22 0.05
CA VAL A 111 -1.81 3.14 -1.38
C VAL A 111 -0.75 3.96 -2.11
N LYS A 112 -0.11 3.36 -3.10
CA LYS A 112 0.81 4.04 -4.02
C LYS A 112 0.17 4.11 -5.39
N VAL A 113 0.08 5.32 -5.94
CA VAL A 113 -0.42 5.56 -7.29
C VAL A 113 0.78 5.90 -8.18
N ARG A 114 0.99 5.14 -9.26
CA ARG A 114 1.99 5.46 -10.29
C ARG A 114 1.29 5.94 -11.55
N ARG A 115 1.85 7.00 -12.10
CA ARG A 115 1.45 7.58 -13.36
C ARG A 115 2.28 6.96 -14.48
N ALA A 116 1.73 6.86 -15.69
CA ALA A 116 2.56 6.62 -16.87
C ALA A 116 3.39 7.89 -17.13
N SER A 117 4.71 7.76 -17.16
CA SER A 117 5.58 8.81 -17.71
C SER A 117 5.72 8.52 -19.21
N GLY A 118 5.15 9.39 -20.04
CA GLY A 118 5.51 9.52 -21.45
C GLY A 118 6.74 10.42 -21.59
#